data_AF-A0A6P5T386-F1
#
_entry.id   AF-A0A6P5T386-F1
#
_cell.length_a   1.000
_cell.length_b   1.000
_cell.length_c   1.000
_cell.angle_alpha   90.00
_cell.angle_beta   90.00
_cell.angle_gamma   90.00
#
_symmetry.space_group_name_H-M   'P 1'
#
loop_
_entity.id
_entity.type
_entity.pdbx_description
1 polymer ?
#
loop_
_entity_poly.entity_id
_entity_poly.type
_entity_poly.pdbx_seq_one_letter_code
_entity_poly.pdbx_strand_id
1 'polypeptide(L)'
;MKAQWQKGKLIGRGTFGRVYLATNRETGSSCAMKEVELDLNDPKSAERKKQLEQEIEVLRTLNHPNIVQYYGSEVIDDHFYMYLQQYVHFGSINKYVQDHIIGAMTESVVRNFTRHILYGLAFLHSKKIVHRDIKGANLCVDASGVVKIAGFGMAKRLNGQSNNLSLKGSPYWMAPEVVIQNNPDLGLAVDIWSLGCTIIEMLNGKPPWSDFTGPQAMFKVLDKIPDIPETLSAEGKDFLSRCFRRNPAERPSAIQLLEHPFVLNSHDQTISHYAHNFSLMNLDNLHSPRDQTKLENGRRGRNMKTC
;
A
#
# COMPACT_ATOMS: atom_id res chain seq x y z
N MET A 1 0.48 -6.73 -33.95
CA MET A 1 1.53 -6.00 -33.19
C MET A 1 2.30 -7.02 -32.39
N LYS A 2 3.64 -7.09 -32.47
CA LYS A 2 4.41 -7.98 -31.59
C LYS A 2 4.35 -7.38 -30.19
N ALA A 3 3.91 -8.16 -29.20
CA ALA A 3 3.90 -7.73 -27.80
C ALA A 3 5.31 -7.24 -27.43
N GLN A 4 5.40 -5.99 -26.98
CA GLN A 4 6.67 -5.32 -26.67
C GLN A 4 7.45 -6.06 -25.57
N TRP A 5 6.73 -6.79 -24.72
CA TRP A 5 7.25 -7.57 -23.60
C TRP A 5 7.21 -9.07 -23.89
N GLN A 6 8.36 -9.72 -23.77
CA GLN A 6 8.48 -11.17 -23.90
C GLN A 6 8.36 -11.84 -22.53
N LYS A 7 7.36 -12.72 -22.38
CA LYS A 7 7.15 -13.55 -21.19
C LYS A 7 8.33 -14.50 -20.96
N GLY A 8 8.83 -14.54 -19.74
CA GLY A 8 9.95 -15.37 -19.28
C GLY A 8 9.55 -16.30 -18.13
N LYS A 9 10.47 -16.51 -17.18
CA LYS A 9 10.30 -17.47 -16.07
C LYS A 9 9.17 -17.05 -15.11
N LEU A 10 8.40 -18.01 -14.63
CA LEU A 10 7.44 -17.81 -13.55
C LEU A 10 8.17 -17.44 -12.24
N ILE A 11 7.85 -16.29 -11.68
CA ILE A 11 8.45 -15.76 -10.45
C ILE A 11 7.51 -15.84 -9.23
N GLY A 12 6.19 -15.93 -9.45
CA GLY A 12 5.22 -16.10 -8.37
C GLY A 12 3.86 -16.60 -8.84
N ARG A 13 3.13 -17.27 -7.95
CA ARG A 13 1.70 -17.60 -8.12
C ARG A 13 0.94 -17.00 -6.96
N GLY A 14 -0.13 -16.26 -7.25
CA GLY A 14 -0.99 -15.65 -6.24
C GLY A 14 -2.46 -15.93 -6.52
N THR A 15 -3.32 -15.51 -5.59
CA THR A 15 -4.79 -15.67 -5.68
C THR A 15 -5.38 -15.00 -6.92
N PHE A 16 -4.71 -13.97 -7.44
CA PHE A 16 -5.16 -13.16 -8.57
C PHE A 16 -4.47 -13.51 -9.89
N GLY A 17 -3.61 -14.53 -9.95
CA GLY A 17 -2.96 -14.93 -11.19
C GLY A 17 -1.50 -15.35 -11.03
N ARG A 18 -0.79 -15.38 -12.16
CA ARG A 18 0.60 -15.82 -12.25
C ARG A 18 1.49 -14.62 -12.59
N VAL A 19 2.64 -14.52 -11.93
CA VAL A 19 3.59 -13.43 -12.19
C VAL A 19 4.84 -14.01 -12.82
N TYR A 20 5.24 -13.48 -13.97
CA TYR A 20 6.40 -13.88 -14.74
C TYR A 20 7.41 -12.74 -14.80
N LEU A 21 8.68 -13.08 -14.91
CA LEU A 21 9.67 -12.15 -15.43
C LEU A 21 9.37 -11.90 -16.90
N ALA A 22 9.42 -10.64 -17.35
CA ALA A 22 9.31 -10.31 -18.75
C ALA A 22 10.41 -9.34 -19.17
N THR A 23 10.81 -9.40 -20.44
CA THR A 23 11.89 -8.56 -21.00
C THR A 23 11.38 -7.81 -22.20
N ASN A 24 11.60 -6.50 -22.22
CA ASN A 24 11.29 -5.63 -23.35
C ASN A 24 12.27 -5.95 -24.49
N ARG A 25 11.75 -6.28 -25.67
CA ARG A 25 12.57 -6.67 -26.82
C ARG A 25 13.34 -5.51 -27.46
N GLU A 26 12.88 -4.28 -27.25
CA GLU A 26 13.47 -3.07 -27.84
C GLU A 26 14.53 -2.47 -26.92
N THR A 27 14.25 -2.42 -25.61
CA THR A 27 15.14 -1.76 -24.64
C THR A 27 16.01 -2.71 -23.83
N GLY A 28 15.75 -4.03 -23.90
CA GLY A 28 16.38 -5.03 -23.03
C GLY A 28 16.00 -4.91 -21.55
N SER A 29 15.15 -3.94 -21.19
CA SER A 29 14.70 -3.72 -19.81
C SER A 29 13.82 -4.88 -19.36
N SER A 30 13.85 -5.20 -18.07
CA SER A 30 13.05 -6.28 -17.51
C SER A 30 11.96 -5.76 -16.56
N CYS A 31 10.85 -6.48 -16.48
CA CYS A 31 9.65 -6.12 -15.71
C CYS A 31 8.99 -7.37 -15.09
N ALA A 32 8.06 -7.17 -14.16
CA ALA A 32 7.16 -8.21 -13.68
C ALA A 32 5.85 -8.16 -14.48
N MET A 33 5.50 -9.29 -15.12
CA MET A 33 4.29 -9.47 -15.91
C MET A 33 3.28 -10.29 -15.10
N LYS A 34 2.22 -9.67 -14.62
CA LYS A 34 1.09 -10.34 -13.96
C LYS A 34 0.07 -10.75 -15.02
N GLU A 35 -0.15 -12.06 -15.14
CA GLU A 35 -1.10 -12.71 -16.04
C GLU A 35 -2.33 -13.14 -15.25
N VAL A 36 -3.51 -12.76 -15.72
CA VAL A 36 -4.80 -13.15 -15.15
C VAL A 36 -5.69 -13.68 -16.26
N GLU A 37 -6.23 -14.88 -16.05
CA GLU A 37 -7.18 -15.51 -16.96
C GLU A 37 -8.57 -14.89 -16.75
N LEU A 38 -9.19 -14.43 -17.84
CA LEU A 38 -10.49 -13.77 -17.87
C LEU A 38 -11.50 -14.71 -18.55
N ASP A 39 -12.01 -15.69 -17.82
CA ASP A 39 -13.13 -16.50 -18.31
C ASP A 39 -14.42 -15.66 -18.27
N LEU A 40 -14.93 -15.24 -19.43
CA LEU A 40 -16.13 -14.41 -19.56
C LEU A 40 -17.41 -15.10 -19.07
N ASN A 41 -17.40 -16.42 -18.91
CA ASN A 41 -18.54 -17.20 -18.42
C ASN A 41 -18.52 -17.42 -16.90
N ASP A 42 -17.42 -17.10 -16.21
CA ASP A 42 -17.30 -17.21 -14.75
C ASP A 42 -17.61 -15.85 -14.07
N PRO A 43 -18.69 -15.75 -13.27
CA PRO A 43 -19.00 -14.54 -12.50
C PRO A 43 -17.83 -14.05 -11.63
N LYS A 44 -16.94 -14.95 -11.17
CA LYS A 44 -15.73 -14.57 -10.41
C LYS A 44 -14.72 -13.83 -11.28
N SER A 45 -14.67 -14.09 -12.58
CA SER A 45 -13.79 -13.38 -13.51
C SER A 45 -14.22 -11.93 -13.71
N ALA A 46 -15.53 -11.64 -13.69
CA ALA A 46 -16.04 -10.27 -13.73
C ALA A 46 -15.59 -9.47 -12.48
N GLU A 47 -15.62 -10.09 -11.30
CA GLU A 47 -15.08 -9.45 -10.08
C GLU A 47 -13.56 -9.25 -10.16
N ARG A 48 -12.80 -10.26 -10.62
CA ARG A 48 -11.34 -10.15 -10.82
C ARG A 48 -10.99 -9.02 -11.78
N LYS A 49 -11.70 -8.90 -12.89
CA LYS A 49 -11.51 -7.81 -13.87
C LYS A 49 -11.73 -6.44 -13.23
N LYS A 50 -12.83 -6.27 -12.49
CA LYS A 50 -13.10 -5.02 -11.76
C LYS A 50 -12.01 -4.67 -10.76
N GLN A 51 -11.47 -5.67 -10.04
CA GLN A 51 -10.36 -5.47 -9.11
C GLN A 51 -9.07 -5.07 -9.83
N LEU A 52 -8.78 -5.64 -11.01
CA LEU A 52 -7.64 -5.26 -11.84
C LEU A 52 -7.76 -3.83 -12.40
N GLU A 53 -8.94 -3.46 -12.90
CA GLU A 53 -9.19 -2.09 -13.38
C GLU A 53 -9.00 -1.07 -12.26
N GLN A 54 -9.51 -1.37 -11.06
CA GLN A 54 -9.30 -0.55 -9.87
C GLN A 54 -7.81 -0.48 -9.46
N GLU A 55 -7.09 -1.61 -9.52
CA GLU A 55 -5.65 -1.66 -9.25
C GLU A 55 -4.88 -0.71 -10.19
N ILE A 56 -5.19 -0.74 -11.48
CA ILE A 56 -4.56 0.11 -12.51
C ILE A 56 -4.90 1.58 -12.28
N GLU A 57 -6.16 1.91 -12.00
CA GLU A 57 -6.59 3.29 -11.76
C GLU A 57 -5.84 3.92 -10.58
N VAL A 58 -5.61 3.13 -9.52
CA VAL A 58 -4.80 3.56 -8.38
C VAL A 58 -3.34 3.70 -8.80
N LEU A 59 -2.72 2.62 -9.29
CA LEU A 59 -1.28 2.55 -9.60
C LEU A 59 -0.81 3.59 -10.61
N ARG A 60 -1.63 3.92 -11.62
CA ARG A 60 -1.29 4.93 -12.64
C ARG A 60 -1.03 6.32 -12.07
N THR A 61 -1.55 6.62 -10.88
CA THR A 61 -1.39 7.92 -10.22
C THR A 61 -0.30 7.94 -9.15
N LEU A 62 0.34 6.80 -8.93
CA LEU A 62 1.36 6.61 -7.90
C LEU A 62 2.73 6.63 -8.55
N ASN A 63 3.61 7.45 -7.98
CA ASN A 63 5.03 7.49 -8.32
C ASN A 63 5.78 7.77 -7.02
N HIS A 64 6.39 6.74 -6.45
CA HIS A 64 7.09 6.81 -5.18
C HIS A 64 8.15 5.71 -5.07
N PRO A 65 9.34 5.98 -4.51
CA PRO A 65 10.42 4.99 -4.39
C PRO A 65 10.03 3.73 -3.63
N ASN A 66 9.09 3.79 -2.68
CA ASN A 66 8.60 2.64 -1.90
C ASN A 66 7.27 2.06 -2.41
N ILE A 67 6.89 2.33 -3.66
CA ILE A 67 5.68 1.78 -4.29
C ILE A 67 6.06 1.16 -5.64
N VAL A 68 5.41 0.05 -5.97
CA VAL A 68 5.52 -0.62 -7.27
C VAL A 68 5.15 0.35 -8.41
N GLN A 69 6.03 0.54 -9.38
CA GLN A 69 5.75 1.39 -10.55
C GLN A 69 4.99 0.59 -11.60
N TYR A 70 3.90 1.17 -12.11
CA TYR A 70 3.13 0.62 -13.22
C TYR A 70 3.72 1.08 -14.57
N TYR A 71 3.89 0.15 -15.50
CA TYR A 71 4.42 0.40 -16.84
C TYR A 71 3.37 0.29 -17.95
N GLY A 72 2.32 -0.50 -17.75
CA GLY A 72 1.28 -0.68 -18.75
C GLY A 72 0.44 -1.92 -18.51
N SER A 73 -0.58 -2.12 -19.34
CA SER A 73 -1.38 -3.34 -19.35
C SER A 73 -1.96 -3.57 -20.73
N GLU A 74 -2.16 -4.83 -21.09
CA GLU A 74 -2.83 -5.22 -22.33
C GLU A 74 -3.73 -6.44 -22.11
N VAL A 75 -4.71 -6.62 -22.98
CA VAL A 75 -5.54 -7.82 -23.03
C VAL A 75 -5.25 -8.51 -24.35
N ILE A 76 -4.82 -9.76 -24.28
CA ILE A 76 -4.57 -10.60 -25.46
C ILE A 76 -5.38 -11.88 -25.26
N ASP A 77 -6.27 -12.15 -26.21
CA ASP A 77 -7.25 -13.23 -26.12
C ASP A 77 -8.04 -13.14 -24.79
N ASP A 78 -8.16 -14.26 -24.07
CA ASP A 78 -8.83 -14.33 -22.76
C ASP A 78 -7.88 -14.06 -21.57
N HIS A 79 -6.74 -13.39 -21.81
CA HIS A 79 -5.73 -13.13 -20.78
C HIS A 79 -5.45 -11.63 -20.61
N PHE A 80 -5.48 -11.19 -19.36
CA PHE A 80 -5.05 -9.86 -18.93
C PHE A 80 -3.58 -9.88 -18.52
N TYR A 81 -2.79 -8.96 -19.08
CA TYR A 81 -1.39 -8.77 -18.75
C TYR A 81 -1.16 -7.39 -18.15
N MET A 82 -0.56 -7.34 -16.96
CA MET A 82 -0.12 -6.11 -16.32
C MET A 82 1.40 -6.08 -16.21
N TYR A 83 2.02 -4.98 -16.63
CA TYR A 83 3.45 -4.73 -16.56
C TYR A 83 3.76 -3.81 -15.40
N LEU A 84 4.52 -4.33 -14.46
CA LEU A 84 4.99 -3.64 -13.27
C LEU A 84 6.51 -3.63 -13.28
N GLN A 85 7.13 -2.63 -12.66
CA GLN A 85 8.57 -2.60 -12.49
C GLN A 85 9.07 -3.93 -11.90
N GLN A 86 10.20 -4.43 -12.41
CA GLN A 86 10.77 -5.68 -11.94
C GLN A 86 11.27 -5.52 -10.51
N TYR A 87 10.70 -6.31 -9.61
CA TYR A 87 11.16 -6.38 -8.22
C TYR A 87 11.48 -7.82 -7.87
N VAL A 88 12.56 -8.36 -8.42
CA VAL A 88 13.03 -9.68 -8.01
C VAL A 88 14.54 -9.75 -8.15
N HIS A 89 15.25 -9.39 -7.07
CA HIS A 89 16.44 -10.15 -6.73
C HIS A 89 16.12 -11.14 -5.59
N PHE A 90 15.26 -10.74 -4.64
CA PHE A 90 14.91 -11.53 -3.44
C PHE A 90 13.43 -11.95 -3.33
N GLY A 91 12.55 -11.45 -4.21
CA GLY A 91 11.12 -11.77 -4.19
C GLY A 91 10.32 -10.95 -3.16
N SER A 92 9.18 -11.48 -2.72
CA SER A 92 8.42 -10.91 -1.61
C SER A 92 9.17 -11.09 -0.29
N ILE A 93 8.91 -10.25 0.72
CA ILE A 93 9.53 -10.39 2.04
C ILE A 93 9.29 -11.80 2.59
N ASN A 94 8.11 -12.38 2.37
CA ASN A 94 7.82 -13.76 2.77
C ASN A 94 8.80 -14.76 2.12
N LYS A 95 9.11 -14.59 0.84
CA LYS A 95 10.11 -15.39 0.12
C LYS A 95 11.54 -15.07 0.56
N TYR A 96 11.88 -13.82 0.84
CA TYR A 96 13.19 -13.44 1.37
C TYR A 96 13.46 -14.11 2.73
N VAL A 97 12.46 -14.13 3.62
CA VAL A 97 12.53 -14.85 4.89
C VAL A 97 12.71 -16.35 4.66
N GLN A 98 11.95 -16.96 3.73
CA GLN A 98 12.04 -18.41 3.47
C GLN A 98 13.36 -18.84 2.80
N ASP A 99 13.87 -18.06 1.84
CA ASP A 99 14.97 -18.47 0.97
C ASP A 99 16.36 -18.10 1.52
N HIS A 100 16.48 -16.99 2.28
CA HIS A 100 17.78 -16.42 2.65
C HIS A 100 18.05 -16.40 4.16
N ILE A 101 17.03 -16.66 4.98
CA ILE A 101 17.16 -16.64 6.43
C ILE A 101 16.65 -17.97 6.97
N ILE A 102 17.56 -18.80 7.47
CA ILE A 102 17.19 -19.96 8.28
C ILE A 102 16.68 -19.41 9.63
N GLY A 103 15.45 -18.86 9.67
CA GLY A 103 14.83 -18.28 10.86
C GLY A 103 14.30 -16.84 10.72
N ALA A 104 14.31 -16.12 11.84
CA ALA A 104 13.79 -14.77 12.04
C ALA A 104 14.67 -13.67 11.41
N MET A 105 14.07 -12.60 10.84
CA MET A 105 14.84 -11.39 10.50
C MET A 105 15.34 -10.69 11.78
N THR A 106 16.56 -10.17 11.74
CA THR A 106 17.07 -9.34 12.85
C THR A 106 16.27 -8.05 12.97
N GLU A 107 16.13 -7.56 14.19
CA GLU A 107 15.38 -6.32 14.44
C GLU A 107 15.90 -5.14 13.61
N SER A 108 17.22 -5.05 13.38
CA SER A 108 17.80 -3.99 12.55
C SER A 108 17.30 -4.02 11.10
N VAL A 109 17.13 -5.21 10.51
CA VAL A 109 16.59 -5.35 9.15
C VAL A 109 15.10 -5.00 9.15
N VAL A 110 14.35 -5.53 10.13
CA VAL A 110 12.92 -5.24 10.31
C VAL A 110 12.67 -3.75 10.47
N ARG A 111 13.52 -3.04 11.22
CA ARG A 111 13.48 -1.59 11.41
C ARG A 111 13.63 -0.85 10.08
N ASN A 112 14.66 -1.17 9.29
CA ASN A 112 14.89 -0.55 8.00
C ASN A 112 13.75 -0.82 7.01
N PHE A 113 13.22 -2.04 6.99
CA PHE A 113 12.09 -2.41 6.14
C PHE A 113 10.82 -1.70 6.58
N THR A 114 10.54 -1.64 7.89
CA THR A 114 9.40 -0.90 8.47
C THR A 114 9.44 0.56 8.05
N ARG A 115 10.62 1.20 8.08
CA ARG A 115 10.80 2.58 7.62
C ARG A 115 10.44 2.77 6.15
N HIS A 116 10.91 1.89 5.27
CA HIS A 116 10.54 1.91 3.84
C HIS A 116 9.03 1.72 3.61
N ILE A 117 8.39 0.80 4.35
CA ILE A 117 6.95 0.57 4.28
C ILE A 117 6.19 1.82 4.74
N LEU A 118 6.62 2.45 5.84
CA LEU A 118 6.02 3.68 6.35
C LEU A 118 6.12 4.84 5.36
N TYR A 119 7.24 5.02 4.65
CA TYR A 119 7.33 6.04 3.58
C TYR A 119 6.30 5.80 2.47
N GLY A 120 6.14 4.54 2.04
CA GLY A 120 5.10 4.18 1.07
C GLY A 120 3.69 4.43 1.59
N LEU A 121 3.40 4.05 2.83
CA LEU A 121 2.09 4.25 3.47
C LEU A 121 1.79 5.74 3.67
N ALA A 122 2.75 6.54 4.12
CA ALA A 122 2.58 7.98 4.29
C ALA A 122 2.18 8.65 2.97
N PHE A 123 2.82 8.26 1.85
CA PHE A 123 2.46 8.75 0.52
C PHE A 123 1.06 8.30 0.07
N LEU A 124 0.68 7.05 0.32
CA LEU A 124 -0.67 6.58 0.00
C LEU A 124 -1.73 7.33 0.82
N HIS A 125 -1.48 7.49 2.11
CA HIS A 125 -2.40 8.12 3.04
C HIS A 125 -2.56 9.62 2.75
N SER A 126 -1.51 10.30 2.28
CA SER A 126 -1.60 11.71 1.84
C SER A 126 -2.49 11.87 0.60
N LYS A 127 -2.50 10.89 -0.29
CA LYS A 127 -3.40 10.79 -1.44
C LYS A 127 -4.79 10.20 -1.10
N LYS A 128 -5.09 10.00 0.19
CA LYS A 128 -6.34 9.39 0.68
C LYS A 128 -6.60 8.00 0.10
N ILE A 129 -5.53 7.22 -0.10
CA ILE A 129 -5.60 5.83 -0.56
C ILE A 129 -5.30 4.90 0.62
N VAL A 130 -6.20 3.95 0.86
CA VAL A 130 -6.00 2.85 1.81
C VAL A 130 -5.60 1.60 1.02
N HIS A 131 -4.58 0.86 1.47
CA HIS A 131 -4.13 -0.35 0.78
C HIS A 131 -4.98 -1.58 1.09
N ARG A 132 -5.33 -1.81 2.37
CA ARG A 132 -6.18 -2.92 2.89
C ARG A 132 -5.61 -4.34 2.75
N ASP A 133 -4.36 -4.50 2.35
CA ASP A 133 -3.72 -5.83 2.21
C ASP A 133 -2.21 -5.74 2.43
N ILE A 134 -1.76 -4.97 3.41
CA ILE A 134 -0.35 -4.91 3.80
C ILE A 134 0.02 -6.22 4.49
N LYS A 135 0.96 -6.95 3.90
CA LYS A 135 1.50 -8.24 4.37
C LYS A 135 2.82 -8.54 3.70
N GLY A 136 3.63 -9.43 4.27
CA GLY A 136 4.94 -9.80 3.73
C GLY A 136 4.92 -10.30 2.28
N ALA A 137 3.82 -10.91 1.84
CA ALA A 137 3.63 -11.35 0.45
C ALA A 137 3.48 -10.19 -0.56
N ASN A 138 3.03 -9.02 -0.11
CA ASN A 138 2.78 -7.83 -0.93
C ASN A 138 3.90 -6.77 -0.79
N LEU A 139 4.98 -7.10 -0.09
CA LEU A 139 6.15 -6.25 0.06
C LEU A 139 7.30 -6.89 -0.72
N CYS A 140 7.84 -6.18 -1.70
CA CYS A 140 8.94 -6.65 -2.52
C CYS A 140 10.23 -5.91 -2.14
N VAL A 141 11.36 -6.62 -2.18
CA VAL A 141 12.68 -6.03 -1.93
C VAL A 141 13.49 -6.03 -3.21
N ASP A 142 13.99 -4.85 -3.61
CA ASP A 142 14.86 -4.74 -4.78
C ASP A 142 16.32 -5.06 -4.46
N ALA A 143 17.19 -5.08 -5.48
CA ALA A 143 18.61 -5.42 -5.34
C ALA A 143 19.38 -4.44 -4.44
N SER A 144 18.85 -3.24 -4.20
CA SER A 144 19.44 -2.24 -3.31
C SER A 144 18.92 -2.34 -1.86
N GLY A 145 18.07 -3.32 -1.56
CA GLY A 145 17.47 -3.49 -0.23
C GLY A 145 16.31 -2.53 0.05
N VAL A 146 15.78 -1.84 -0.97
CA VAL A 146 14.64 -0.95 -0.82
C VAL A 146 13.35 -1.76 -0.87
N VAL A 147 12.47 -1.54 0.11
CA VAL A 147 11.16 -2.20 0.17
C VAL A 147 10.14 -1.38 -0.59
N LYS A 148 9.33 -2.07 -1.39
CA LYS A 148 8.27 -1.49 -2.20
C LYS A 148 6.95 -2.21 -1.97
N ILE A 149 5.90 -1.42 -1.79
CA ILE A 149 4.53 -1.91 -1.62
C ILE A 149 3.97 -2.28 -2.98
N ALA A 150 3.37 -3.47 -3.06
CA ALA A 150 2.67 -4.01 -4.24
C ALA A 150 1.31 -4.60 -3.82
N GLY A 151 0.52 -5.10 -4.78
CA GLY A 151 -0.75 -5.79 -4.48
C GLY A 151 -1.92 -4.84 -4.21
N PHE A 152 -2.13 -3.86 -5.10
CA PHE A 152 -3.15 -2.81 -4.96
C PHE A 152 -4.56 -3.25 -5.39
N GLY A 153 -4.78 -4.53 -5.70
CA GLY A 153 -6.11 -5.06 -6.06
C GLY A 153 -7.18 -4.89 -4.97
N MET A 154 -6.77 -4.62 -3.73
CA MET A 154 -7.67 -4.31 -2.62
C MET A 154 -7.63 -2.84 -2.23
N ALA A 155 -6.83 -1.99 -2.87
CA ALA A 155 -6.70 -0.59 -2.50
C ALA A 155 -7.99 0.20 -2.80
N LYS A 156 -8.26 1.26 -2.03
CA LYS A 156 -9.45 2.11 -2.21
C LYS A 156 -9.11 3.57 -1.94
N ARG A 157 -9.60 4.48 -2.80
CA ARG A 157 -9.57 5.92 -2.55
C ARG A 157 -10.76 6.33 -1.66
N LEU A 158 -10.52 7.18 -0.67
CA LEU A 158 -11.54 7.73 0.21
C LEU A 158 -12.09 9.03 -0.42
N ASN A 159 -13.18 8.93 -1.17
CA ASN A 159 -13.72 10.05 -1.99
C ASN A 159 -15.05 10.63 -1.45
N GLY A 160 -15.31 10.53 -0.15
CA GLY A 160 -16.49 11.11 0.50
C GLY A 160 -17.86 10.45 0.19
N GLN A 161 -17.98 9.63 -0.87
CA GLN A 161 -19.21 8.86 -1.14
C GLN A 161 -19.10 7.43 -0.63
N SER A 162 -20.08 7.02 0.19
CA SER A 162 -20.31 5.66 0.72
C SER A 162 -19.05 4.80 0.78
N ASN A 163 -18.12 5.25 1.61
CA ASN A 163 -16.79 4.67 1.69
C ASN A 163 -16.78 3.30 2.44
N ASN A 164 -17.81 2.45 2.30
CA ASN A 164 -17.87 1.12 2.89
C ASN A 164 -16.57 0.33 2.65
N LEU A 165 -15.79 0.14 3.71
CA LEU A 165 -14.79 -0.90 3.88
C LEU A 165 -15.52 -2.25 3.80
N SER A 166 -15.57 -2.83 2.61
CA SER A 166 -15.96 -4.23 2.45
C SER A 166 -15.03 -5.12 3.30
N LEU A 167 -15.55 -6.26 3.78
CA LEU A 167 -14.76 -7.32 4.44
C LEU A 167 -13.77 -7.94 3.43
N LYS A 168 -12.71 -7.18 3.16
CA LYS A 168 -11.70 -7.42 2.14
C LYS A 168 -10.35 -7.20 2.81
N GLY A 169 -9.56 -8.26 2.86
CA GLY A 169 -8.17 -8.27 3.31
C GLY A 169 -7.72 -9.70 3.59
N SER A 170 -6.45 -9.87 3.96
CA SER A 170 -5.95 -11.16 4.41
C SER A 170 -6.26 -11.37 5.91
N PRO A 171 -6.99 -12.43 6.31
CA PRO A 171 -7.56 -12.58 7.65
C PRO A 171 -6.61 -12.34 8.84
N TYR A 172 -5.34 -12.76 8.71
CA TYR A 172 -4.35 -12.64 9.80
C TYR A 172 -3.81 -11.22 10.02
N TRP A 173 -4.01 -10.31 9.07
CA TRP A 173 -3.53 -8.91 9.13
C TRP A 173 -4.68 -7.91 9.28
N MET A 174 -5.93 -8.39 9.38
CA MET A 174 -7.11 -7.52 9.46
C MET A 174 -7.23 -6.86 10.84
N ALA A 175 -7.57 -5.58 10.82
CA ALA A 175 -7.88 -4.81 12.02
C ALA A 175 -9.28 -5.15 12.56
N PRO A 176 -9.53 -5.04 13.88
CA PRO A 176 -10.82 -5.42 14.48
C PRO A 176 -12.00 -4.62 13.94
N GLU A 177 -11.81 -3.34 13.60
CA GLU A 177 -12.86 -2.51 13.02
C GLU A 177 -13.30 -2.98 11.65
N VAL A 178 -12.42 -3.60 10.84
CA VAL A 178 -12.83 -4.15 9.52
C VAL A 178 -13.85 -5.28 9.69
N VAL A 179 -13.85 -5.95 10.85
CA VAL A 179 -14.78 -7.03 11.19
C VAL A 179 -16.07 -6.49 11.81
N ILE A 180 -16.00 -5.44 12.65
CA ILE A 180 -17.14 -4.95 13.45
C ILE A 180 -17.84 -3.74 12.80
N GLN A 181 -17.09 -2.77 12.27
CA GLN A 181 -17.60 -1.45 11.91
C GLN A 181 -17.11 -0.96 10.56
N ASN A 182 -18.06 -0.54 9.74
CA ASN A 182 -17.78 -0.04 8.42
C ASN A 182 -17.54 1.49 8.43
N ASN A 183 -16.59 1.98 9.24
CA ASN A 183 -16.30 3.42 9.31
C ASN A 183 -15.20 3.81 8.31
N PRO A 184 -15.57 4.52 7.24
CA PRO A 184 -14.61 4.91 6.21
C PRO A 184 -13.56 5.93 6.61
N ASP A 185 -13.88 6.81 7.55
CA ASP A 185 -13.00 7.90 7.95
C ASP A 185 -11.79 7.38 8.75
N LEU A 186 -11.86 6.11 9.18
CA LEU A 186 -10.83 5.40 9.91
C LEU A 186 -10.08 4.38 9.02
N GLY A 187 -10.34 4.35 7.71
CA GLY A 187 -9.76 3.35 6.81
C GLY A 187 -8.22 3.35 6.78
N LEU A 188 -7.58 4.52 6.95
CA LEU A 188 -6.12 4.64 6.94
C LEU A 188 -5.47 3.91 8.14
N ALA A 189 -6.16 3.87 9.28
CA ALA A 189 -5.68 3.21 10.49
C ALA A 189 -5.66 1.68 10.37
N VAL A 190 -6.41 1.11 9.42
CA VAL A 190 -6.39 -0.33 9.11
C VAL A 190 -5.01 -0.75 8.60
N ASP A 191 -4.41 0.05 7.71
CA ASP A 191 -3.07 -0.27 7.16
C ASP A 191 -1.99 -0.25 8.28
N ILE A 192 -2.19 0.57 9.32
CA ILE A 192 -1.27 0.65 10.47
C ILE A 192 -1.34 -0.62 11.33
N TRP A 193 -2.54 -1.18 11.50
CA TRP A 193 -2.70 -2.47 12.16
C TRP A 193 -2.03 -3.58 11.35
N SER A 194 -2.32 -3.62 10.04
CA SER A 194 -1.73 -4.60 9.13
C SER A 194 -0.20 -4.50 9.07
N LEU A 195 0.37 -3.29 9.18
CA LEU A 195 1.80 -3.07 9.35
C LEU A 195 2.33 -3.75 10.62
N GLY A 196 1.65 -3.58 11.77
CA GLY A 196 2.02 -4.25 13.02
C GLY A 196 2.04 -5.78 12.88
N CYS A 197 1.00 -6.36 12.26
CA CYS A 197 0.97 -7.80 11.95
C CYS A 197 2.12 -8.21 11.01
N THR A 198 2.46 -7.37 10.04
CA THR A 198 3.56 -7.62 9.10
C THR A 198 4.92 -7.58 9.79
N ILE A 199 5.11 -6.71 10.78
CA ILE A 199 6.34 -6.68 11.59
C ILE A 199 6.48 -8.00 12.36
N ILE A 200 5.41 -8.51 12.95
CA ILE A 200 5.40 -9.83 13.60
C ILE A 200 5.72 -10.94 12.59
N GLU A 201 5.13 -10.90 11.39
CA GLU A 201 5.44 -11.84 10.31
C GLU A 201 6.92 -11.81 9.93
N MET A 202 7.53 -10.63 9.83
CA MET A 202 8.95 -10.47 9.53
C MET A 202 9.86 -11.01 10.64
N LEU A 203 9.48 -10.81 11.91
CA LEU A 203 10.24 -11.29 13.07
C LEU A 203 10.11 -12.80 13.25
N ASN A 204 8.91 -13.36 13.13
CA ASN A 204 8.66 -14.78 13.46
C ASN A 204 8.70 -15.70 12.23
N GLY A 205 8.75 -15.13 11.02
CA GLY A 205 8.57 -15.84 9.75
C GLY A 205 7.15 -16.33 9.48
N LYS A 206 6.23 -16.11 10.43
CA LYS A 206 4.82 -16.50 10.34
C LYS A 206 3.92 -15.38 10.86
N PRO A 207 2.75 -15.15 10.24
CA PRO A 207 1.84 -14.11 10.68
C PRO A 207 1.24 -14.40 12.06
N PRO A 208 0.67 -13.39 12.73
CA PRO A 208 -0.11 -13.61 13.94
C PRO A 208 -1.19 -14.67 13.75
N TRP A 209 -1.38 -15.52 14.76
CA TRP A 209 -2.41 -16.57 14.76
C TRP A 209 -2.32 -17.54 13.58
N SER A 210 -1.12 -17.77 13.03
CA SER A 210 -0.86 -18.74 11.95
C SER A 210 -1.39 -20.15 12.21
N ASP A 211 -1.55 -20.50 13.49
CA ASP A 211 -1.98 -21.83 13.93
C ASP A 211 -3.52 -21.98 13.88
N PHE A 212 -4.24 -20.91 13.57
CA PHE A 212 -5.70 -20.87 13.46
C PHE A 212 -6.14 -20.72 12.00
N THR A 213 -7.38 -21.09 11.70
CA THR A 213 -7.99 -20.79 10.39
C THR A 213 -8.28 -19.30 10.25
N GLY A 214 -8.40 -18.80 9.01
CA GLY A 214 -8.71 -17.38 8.75
C GLY A 214 -9.92 -16.84 9.53
N PRO A 215 -11.08 -17.53 9.53
CA PRO A 215 -12.23 -17.12 10.35
C PRO A 215 -11.96 -17.11 11.85
N GLN A 216 -11.18 -18.06 12.37
CA GLN A 216 -10.80 -18.09 13.78
C GLN A 216 -9.86 -16.94 14.14
N ALA A 217 -8.93 -16.57 13.25
CA ALA A 217 -8.07 -15.40 13.43
C ALA A 217 -8.90 -14.10 13.44
N MET A 218 -9.87 -13.95 12.53
CA MET A 218 -10.80 -12.82 12.51
C MET A 218 -11.70 -12.75 13.76
N PHE A 219 -12.02 -13.88 14.39
CA PHE A 219 -12.74 -13.86 15.66
C PHE A 219 -11.83 -13.47 16.83
N LYS A 220 -10.59 -13.97 16.84
CA LYS A 220 -9.61 -13.65 17.90
C LYS A 220 -9.24 -12.17 17.94
N VAL A 221 -9.11 -11.52 16.79
CA VAL A 221 -8.75 -10.08 16.73
C VAL A 221 -9.77 -9.19 17.45
N LEU A 222 -11.02 -9.66 17.62
CA LEU A 222 -12.07 -8.92 18.31
C LEU A 222 -11.80 -8.80 19.81
N ASP A 223 -11.17 -9.82 20.41
CA ASP A 223 -10.96 -9.94 21.86
C ASP A 223 -9.49 -9.92 22.28
N LYS A 224 -8.55 -10.13 21.35
CA LYS A 224 -7.11 -10.18 21.63
C LYS A 224 -6.30 -9.36 20.62
N ILE A 225 -5.19 -8.81 21.08
CA ILE A 225 -4.15 -8.27 20.20
C ILE A 225 -3.15 -9.38 19.83
N PRO A 226 -2.41 -9.26 18.72
CA PRO A 226 -1.30 -10.15 18.41
C PRO A 226 -0.27 -10.20 19.53
N ASP A 227 0.30 -11.38 19.77
CA ASP A 227 1.37 -11.54 20.78
C ASP A 227 2.63 -10.81 20.31
N ILE A 228 3.11 -9.87 21.12
CA ILE A 228 4.32 -9.10 20.83
C ILE A 228 5.55 -9.94 21.21
N PRO A 229 6.51 -10.18 20.30
CA PRO A 229 7.69 -10.98 20.60
C PRO A 229 8.50 -10.41 21.78
N GLU A 230 8.80 -11.24 22.77
CA GLU A 230 9.61 -10.85 23.93
C GLU A 230 11.05 -10.47 23.55
N THR A 231 11.55 -11.03 22.45
CA THR A 231 12.88 -10.78 21.89
C THR A 231 13.05 -9.37 21.31
N LEU A 232 11.96 -8.61 21.16
CA LEU A 232 11.98 -7.27 20.61
C LEU A 232 12.45 -6.23 21.63
N SER A 233 13.18 -5.21 21.17
CA SER A 233 13.58 -4.06 21.99
C SER A 233 12.39 -3.35 22.64
N ALA A 234 12.66 -2.54 23.68
CA ALA A 234 11.64 -1.74 24.33
C ALA A 234 10.96 -0.79 23.33
N GLU A 235 11.75 -0.20 22.41
CA GLU A 235 11.28 0.67 21.35
C GLU A 235 10.39 -0.08 20.35
N GLY A 236 10.75 -1.30 19.96
CA GLY A 236 9.92 -2.11 19.06
C GLY A 236 8.62 -2.57 19.73
N LYS A 237 8.66 -2.91 21.02
CA LYS A 237 7.46 -3.23 21.80
C LYS A 237 6.54 -2.02 21.90
N ASP A 238 7.07 -0.83 22.16
CA ASP A 238 6.28 0.42 22.17
C ASP A 238 5.66 0.68 20.80
N PHE A 239 6.45 0.54 19.72
CA PHE A 239 5.97 0.72 18.35
C PHE A 239 4.78 -0.21 18.03
N LEU A 240 4.91 -1.51 18.31
CA LEU A 240 3.84 -2.49 18.09
C LEU A 240 2.61 -2.20 18.96
N SER A 241 2.81 -1.78 20.21
CA SER A 241 1.69 -1.42 21.10
C SER A 241 0.87 -0.25 20.55
N ARG A 242 1.51 0.71 19.88
CA ARG A 242 0.84 1.83 19.19
C ARG A 242 0.10 1.38 17.95
N CYS A 243 0.67 0.46 17.16
CA CYS A 243 0.00 -0.15 16.00
C CYS A 243 -1.27 -0.92 16.41
N PHE A 244 -1.25 -1.61 17.56
CA PHE A 244 -2.36 -2.45 18.02
C PHE A 244 -3.35 -1.74 18.96
N ARG A 245 -3.41 -0.40 18.95
CA ARG A 245 -4.48 0.34 19.63
C ARG A 245 -5.82 -0.08 19.02
N ARG A 246 -6.75 -0.55 19.86
CA ARG A 246 -8.06 -1.03 19.38
C ARG A 246 -8.86 0.09 18.73
N ASN A 247 -8.94 1.23 19.39
CA ASN A 247 -9.56 2.42 18.85
C ASN A 247 -8.74 2.91 17.64
N PRO A 248 -9.28 2.89 16.41
CA PRO A 248 -8.54 3.32 15.24
C PRO A 248 -8.14 4.80 15.29
N ALA A 249 -8.90 5.64 16.00
CA ALA A 249 -8.58 7.06 16.17
C ALA A 249 -7.37 7.30 17.09
N GLU A 250 -7.00 6.32 17.93
CA GLU A 250 -5.82 6.38 18.79
C GLU A 250 -4.56 5.82 18.10
N ARG A 251 -4.71 5.18 16.92
CA ARG A 251 -3.55 4.70 16.18
C ARG A 251 -2.83 5.89 15.54
N PRO A 252 -1.50 6.00 15.70
CA PRO A 252 -0.73 7.02 15.02
C PRO A 252 -0.80 6.82 13.51
N SER A 253 -0.77 7.92 12.77
CA SER A 253 -0.61 7.92 11.32
C SER A 253 0.77 7.39 10.91
N ALA A 254 0.91 6.99 9.63
CA ALA A 254 2.19 6.56 9.09
C ALA A 254 3.28 7.64 9.24
N ILE A 255 2.92 8.93 9.13
CA ILE A 255 3.85 10.05 9.34
C ILE A 255 4.32 10.13 10.79
N GLN A 256 3.39 10.04 11.75
CA GLN A 256 3.75 10.02 13.18
C GLN A 256 4.62 8.81 13.54
N LEU A 257 4.39 7.66 12.90
CA LEU A 257 5.22 6.47 13.12
C LEU A 257 6.62 6.60 12.53
N LEU A 258 6.84 7.41 11.49
CA LEU A 258 8.19 7.69 10.98
C LEU A 258 9.07 8.45 11.99
N GLU A 259 8.44 9.16 12.92
CA GLU A 259 9.11 9.87 14.02
C GLU A 259 9.31 9.00 15.26
N HIS A 260 8.98 7.71 15.20
CA HIS A 260 9.13 6.83 16.34
C HIS A 260 10.59 6.38 16.51
N PRO A 261 11.14 6.33 17.75
CA PRO A 261 12.52 5.87 18.01
C PRO A 261 12.85 4.49 17.41
N PHE A 262 11.84 3.62 17.31
CA PHE A 262 12.00 2.31 16.68
C PHE A 262 12.46 2.39 15.22
N VAL A 263 12.10 3.44 14.45
CA VAL A 263 12.50 3.59 13.03
C VAL A 263 13.44 4.77 12.78
N LEU A 264 13.57 5.68 13.75
CA LEU A 264 14.56 6.75 13.77
C LEU A 264 15.92 6.19 14.22
N ASN A 265 16.77 5.79 13.27
CA ASN A 265 18.18 5.56 13.57
C ASN A 265 18.97 6.88 13.51
N SER A 266 19.85 7.09 14.48
CA SER A 266 20.69 8.27 14.76
C SER A 266 21.75 8.63 13.71
N HIS A 267 21.70 8.05 12.50
CA HIS A 267 22.70 8.24 11.43
C HIS A 267 22.15 8.71 10.07
N ASP A 268 20.83 8.94 9.92
CA ASP A 268 20.26 9.35 8.63
C ASP A 268 19.77 10.81 8.65
N GLN A 269 20.55 11.71 8.02
CA GLN A 269 20.18 13.11 7.75
C GLN A 269 19.03 13.25 6.72
N THR A 270 18.59 12.15 6.12
CA THR A 270 17.57 12.12 5.06
C THR A 270 16.17 12.51 5.54
N ILE A 271 15.91 12.42 6.86
CA ILE A 271 14.60 12.73 7.48
C ILE A 271 14.21 14.20 7.28
N SER A 272 15.19 15.12 7.32
CA SER A 272 14.92 16.56 7.14
C SER A 272 14.39 16.86 5.74
N HIS A 273 14.85 16.14 4.72
CA HIS A 273 14.45 16.38 3.34
C HIS A 273 13.04 15.85 3.01
N TYR A 274 12.64 14.72 3.60
CA TYR A 274 11.29 14.15 3.37
C TYR A 274 10.21 14.84 4.19
N ALA A 275 10.48 15.20 5.46
CA ALA A 275 9.57 16.00 6.28
C ALA A 275 9.34 17.39 5.65
N HIS A 276 10.41 18.01 5.15
CA HIS A 276 10.34 19.30 4.45
C HIS A 276 9.57 19.20 3.12
N ASN A 277 9.82 18.16 2.30
CA ASN A 277 9.07 17.93 1.07
C ASN A 277 7.58 17.65 1.32
N PHE A 278 7.23 16.97 2.41
CA PHE A 278 5.83 16.76 2.79
C PHE A 278 5.15 18.05 3.27
N SER A 279 5.86 18.89 4.04
CA SER A 279 5.37 20.23 4.39
C SER A 279 5.16 21.11 3.15
N LEU A 280 6.06 21.05 2.16
CA LEU A 280 5.93 21.78 0.89
C LEU A 280 4.74 21.28 0.05
N MET A 281 4.50 19.97 -0.02
CA MET A 281 3.32 19.40 -0.70
C MET A 281 1.98 19.81 -0.05
N ASN A 282 1.98 20.15 1.25
CA ASN A 282 0.81 20.70 1.95
C ASN A 282 0.63 22.21 1.71
N LEU A 283 1.71 22.95 1.42
CA LEU A 283 1.67 24.40 1.14
C LEU A 283 1.25 24.71 -0.30
N ASP A 284 1.65 23.88 -1.27
CA ASP A 284 1.27 24.07 -2.69
C ASP A 284 -0.23 23.85 -2.95
N ASN A 285 -0.95 23.20 -2.02
CA ASN A 285 -2.41 23.05 -2.07
C ASN A 285 -3.20 24.25 -1.53
N LEU A 286 -2.53 25.33 -1.09
CA LEU A 286 -3.20 26.55 -0.63
C LEU A 286 -3.18 27.73 -1.61
N HIS A 287 -2.51 27.63 -2.76
CA HIS A 287 -2.51 28.71 -3.77
C HIS A 287 -2.91 28.19 -5.14
N SER A 288 -4.22 28.10 -5.38
CA SER A 288 -4.77 28.20 -6.74
C SER A 288 -5.00 29.68 -7.06
N PRO A 289 -4.34 30.25 -8.09
CA PRO A 289 -4.68 31.58 -8.58
C PRO A 289 -5.76 31.43 -9.66
N ARG A 290 -7.00 31.80 -9.36
CA ARG A 290 -8.01 32.31 -10.31
C ARG A 290 -9.36 32.55 -9.62
N ASP A 291 -9.63 33.81 -9.30
CA ASP A 291 -10.86 34.49 -9.70
C ASP A 291 -10.74 36.00 -9.45
N GLN A 292 -9.98 36.68 -10.31
CA GLN A 292 -10.06 38.12 -10.50
C GLN A 292 -9.94 38.44 -11.98
N THR A 293 -10.99 38.11 -12.74
CA THR A 293 -11.29 38.81 -13.99
C THR A 293 -12.78 38.79 -14.23
N LYS A 294 -13.39 39.98 -14.10
CA LYS A 294 -14.67 40.47 -14.63
C LYS A 294 -15.53 41.08 -13.53
N LEU A 295 -15.37 42.39 -13.31
CA LEU A 295 -16.45 43.38 -13.15
C LEU A 295 -15.86 44.79 -12.95
N GLU A 296 -15.07 45.25 -13.91
CA GLU A 296 -14.88 46.69 -14.16
C GLU A 296 -15.16 46.94 -15.64
N ASN A 297 -16.43 47.16 -15.94
CA ASN A 297 -16.89 47.98 -17.06
C ASN A 297 -18.39 48.24 -16.87
N GLY A 298 -18.72 49.36 -16.23
CA GLY A 298 -20.12 49.71 -16.02
C GLY A 298 -20.40 50.84 -15.04
N ARG A 299 -19.68 51.98 -15.09
CA ARG A 299 -20.18 53.24 -14.51
C ARG A 299 -19.84 54.45 -15.37
N ARG A 300 -20.83 54.86 -16.18
CA ARG A 300 -21.15 56.23 -16.64
C ARG A 300 -22.42 56.11 -17.51
N GLY A 301 -23.60 56.60 -17.16
CA GLY A 301 -24.05 57.30 -15.96
C GLY A 301 -25.54 57.69 -16.03
N ARG A 302 -25.91 58.55 -15.07
CA ARG A 302 -27.09 59.43 -14.95
C ARG A 302 -28.43 58.85 -14.50
N ASN A 303 -28.81 59.32 -13.31
CA ASN A 303 -30.16 59.50 -12.79
C ASN A 303 -31.02 60.40 -13.70
N MET A 304 -32.32 60.12 -13.86
CA MET A 304 -33.41 61.05 -13.47
C MET A 304 -34.80 60.39 -13.51
N LYS A 305 -35.46 60.46 -12.34
CA LYS A 305 -36.89 60.59 -12.03
C LYS A 305 -37.91 60.62 -13.18
N THR A 306 -38.98 59.84 -13.03
CA THR A 306 -40.38 60.30 -13.15
C THR A 306 -41.29 59.47 -12.22
N CYS A 307 -42.03 60.19 -11.37
CA CYS A 307 -43.07 59.80 -10.41
C CYS A 307 -42.67 58.93 -9.21
#